data_AF-A0A239QSW7-F1
#
_entry.id   AF-A0A239QSW7-F1
#
_cell.length_a   1.000
_cell.length_b   1.000
_cell.length_c   1.000
_cell.angle_alpha   90.00
_cell.angle_beta   90.00
_cell.angle_gamma   90.00
#
_symmetry.space_group_name_H-M   'P 1'
#
loop_
_entity.id
_entity.type
_entity.pdbx_description
1 polymer ?
#
loop_
_entity_poly.entity_id
_entity_poly.type
_entity_poly.pdbx_seq_one_letter_code
_entity_poly.pdbx_strand_id
1 'polypeptide(L)'
;MLKRVSLAVTSMILVAICGGPVSAATAPETRLVLDCAYTSEVRIEFDGDPTLYTLDQTGTVVPQVAESFADLVPEDCVTQGQVVPQAWPSGWKEFKPSSPRFSAYDTNGSFDAQSQNTSMSWSYLVAPHLVSISTGQGWFTATRSPNGPTGNHCHYSKWQSPGYWFHSSCSGHAYSGQYSLASNITFPIKVNNRPGTAEINWVFNYRILSWG
;
A
#
# COMPACT_ATOMS: atom_id res chain seq x y z
N MET A 1 -51.09 37.19 29.33
CA MET A 1 -52.38 36.54 29.00
C MET A 1 -52.10 35.16 28.43
N LEU A 2 -52.37 34.12 29.23
CA LEU A 2 -52.32 32.72 28.79
C LEU A 2 -53.54 32.39 27.93
N LYS A 3 -53.36 31.67 26.82
CA LYS A 3 -54.44 30.91 26.17
C LYS A 3 -54.13 29.42 26.22
N ARG A 4 -55.10 28.69 26.75
CA ARG A 4 -55.13 27.24 26.98
C ARG A 4 -55.63 26.50 25.73
N VAL A 5 -54.98 25.35 25.47
CA VAL A 5 -55.53 23.98 25.25
C VAL A 5 -56.41 23.71 24.01
N SER A 6 -56.00 22.72 23.20
CA SER A 6 -56.79 21.47 23.02
C SER A 6 -55.96 20.30 22.51
N LEU A 7 -56.12 19.16 23.20
CA LEU A 7 -55.65 17.81 22.87
C LEU A 7 -56.49 17.21 21.74
N ALA A 8 -55.86 16.45 20.84
CA ALA A 8 -56.50 15.36 20.12
C ALA A 8 -55.62 14.11 20.25
N VAL A 9 -56.15 13.15 21.02
CA VAL A 9 -55.66 11.78 21.16
C VAL A 9 -56.16 10.99 19.95
N THR A 10 -55.30 10.26 19.25
CA THR A 10 -55.75 9.11 18.45
C THR A 10 -54.68 8.01 18.40
N SER A 11 -55.05 6.92 19.06
CA SER A 11 -54.65 5.52 18.99
C SER A 11 -53.31 5.07 18.39
N MET A 12 -52.60 4.35 19.27
CA MET A 12 -51.60 3.33 18.98
C MET A 12 -52.09 2.30 17.94
N ILE A 13 -51.23 2.00 16.96
CA ILE A 13 -51.17 0.67 16.35
C ILE A 13 -49.81 0.10 16.76
N LEU A 14 -49.86 -0.89 17.65
CA LEU A 14 -48.72 -1.71 18.05
C LEU A 14 -48.55 -2.79 16.98
N VAL A 15 -47.62 -2.61 16.03
CA VAL A 15 -47.17 -3.73 15.19
C VAL A 15 -46.08 -4.45 15.96
N ALA A 16 -46.45 -5.56 16.60
CA ALA A 16 -45.50 -6.53 17.12
C ALA A 16 -44.81 -7.21 15.94
N ILE A 17 -43.68 -6.66 15.50
CA ILE A 17 -42.75 -7.36 14.63
C ILE A 17 -41.91 -8.24 15.54
N CYS A 18 -42.15 -9.55 15.49
CA CYS A 18 -41.27 -10.55 16.07
C CYS A 18 -39.87 -10.42 15.43
N GLY A 19 -39.00 -9.64 16.08
CA GLY A 19 -37.58 -9.59 15.76
C GLY A 19 -36.93 -10.87 16.22
N GLY A 20 -36.91 -11.89 15.35
CA GLY A 20 -35.91 -12.94 15.43
C GLY A 20 -34.51 -12.31 15.37
N PRO A 21 -33.46 -12.99 15.87
CA PRO A 21 -32.10 -12.49 15.72
C PRO A 21 -31.85 -12.29 14.23
N VAL A 22 -31.65 -11.04 13.82
CA VAL A 22 -31.05 -10.73 12.53
C VAL A 22 -29.63 -11.25 12.66
N SER A 23 -29.43 -12.50 12.24
CA SER A 23 -28.12 -13.00 11.92
C SER A 23 -27.61 -12.04 10.87
N ALA A 24 -26.66 -11.17 11.26
CA ALA A 24 -25.93 -10.36 10.32
C ALA A 24 -25.26 -11.34 9.37
N ALA A 25 -25.89 -11.56 8.22
CA ALA A 25 -25.25 -12.23 7.12
C ALA A 25 -24.06 -11.34 6.79
N THR A 26 -22.88 -11.75 7.23
CA THR A 26 -21.61 -11.26 6.71
C THR A 26 -21.70 -11.44 5.22
N ALA A 27 -21.97 -10.33 4.52
CA ALA A 27 -21.82 -10.30 3.08
C ALA A 27 -20.40 -10.82 2.80
N PRO A 28 -20.21 -11.79 1.89
CA PRO A 28 -18.89 -12.17 1.47
C PRO A 28 -18.25 -10.93 0.86
N GLU A 29 -17.35 -10.32 1.61
CA GLU A 29 -16.56 -9.18 1.19
C GLU A 29 -15.85 -9.60 -0.09
N THR A 30 -16.32 -9.06 -1.21
CA THR A 30 -15.83 -9.44 -2.53
C THR A 30 -14.48 -8.77 -2.69
N ARG A 31 -13.43 -9.45 -2.19
CA ARG A 31 -12.06 -8.96 -2.15
C ARG A 31 -11.57 -8.71 -3.58
N LEU A 32 -11.52 -7.45 -4.00
CA LEU A 32 -10.80 -7.04 -5.19
C LEU A 32 -9.31 -7.29 -4.95
N VAL A 33 -8.83 -8.48 -5.29
CA VAL A 33 -7.39 -8.75 -5.36
C VAL A 33 -6.86 -7.99 -6.57
N LEU A 34 -6.26 -6.83 -6.31
CA LEU A 34 -5.55 -6.03 -7.30
C LEU A 34 -4.13 -6.58 -7.43
N ASP A 35 -3.85 -7.29 -8.52
CA ASP A 35 -2.49 -7.71 -8.87
C ASP A 35 -1.77 -6.53 -9.55
N CYS A 36 -1.15 -5.66 -8.76
CA CYS A 36 -0.37 -4.52 -9.25
C CYS A 36 1.14 -4.86 -9.31
N ALA A 37 1.86 -4.28 -10.27
CA ALA A 37 3.32 -4.42 -10.34
C ALA A 37 4.03 -3.81 -9.12
N TYR A 38 3.42 -2.78 -8.52
CA TYR A 38 3.88 -2.10 -7.32
C TYR A 38 2.78 -2.09 -6.26
N THR A 39 3.13 -2.40 -5.02
CA THR A 39 2.27 -2.23 -3.86
C THR A 39 3.06 -1.63 -2.71
N SER A 40 2.41 -0.85 -1.85
CA SER A 40 2.98 -0.43 -0.58
C SER A 40 1.95 -0.54 0.54
N GLU A 41 2.46 -0.71 1.75
CA GLU A 41 1.69 -0.76 2.99
C GLU A 41 2.44 0.06 4.05
N VAL A 42 1.67 0.77 4.87
CA VAL A 42 2.17 1.39 6.09
C VAL A 42 1.53 0.74 7.30
N ARG A 43 2.36 0.42 8.30
CA ARG A 43 1.95 -0.05 9.61
C ARG A 43 2.49 0.90 10.66
N ILE A 44 1.62 1.34 11.55
CA ILE A 44 1.96 2.20 12.68
C ILE A 44 1.73 1.43 13.98
N GLU A 45 2.75 1.40 14.82
CA GLU A 45 2.72 0.78 16.15
C GLU A 45 3.05 1.87 17.19
N PHE A 46 2.11 2.13 18.12
CA PHE A 46 2.35 3.07 19.22
C PHE A 46 2.95 2.35 20.42
N ASP A 47 3.84 3.02 21.13
CA ASP A 47 4.51 2.44 22.30
C ASP A 47 3.49 2.04 23.37
N GLY A 48 3.53 0.77 23.78
CA GLY A 48 2.63 0.24 24.82
C GLY A 48 1.18 0.01 24.37
N ASP A 49 0.89 0.12 23.06
CA ASP A 49 -0.41 -0.18 22.47
C ASP A 49 -0.29 -1.34 21.47
N PRO A 50 -0.93 -2.50 21.71
CA PRO A 50 -0.85 -3.64 20.80
C PRO A 50 -1.69 -3.43 19.52
N THR A 51 -2.48 -2.36 19.45
CA THR A 51 -3.31 -2.05 18.29
C THR A 51 -2.43 -1.60 17.13
N LEU A 52 -2.63 -2.20 15.96
CA LEU A 52 -2.01 -1.71 14.73
C LEU A 52 -2.84 -0.63 14.10
N TYR A 53 -2.17 0.38 13.57
CA TYR A 53 -2.80 1.50 12.91
C TYR A 53 -2.30 1.58 11.46
N THR A 54 -3.16 2.10 10.60
CA THR A 54 -2.84 2.47 9.20
C THR A 54 -3.18 3.94 8.98
N LEU A 55 -2.99 4.42 7.75
CA LEU A 55 -3.44 5.73 7.31
C LEU A 55 -4.69 5.59 6.45
N ASP A 56 -5.67 6.47 6.66
CA ASP A 56 -6.77 6.64 5.72
C ASP A 56 -6.34 7.46 4.50
N GLN A 57 -7.24 7.62 3.53
CA GLN A 57 -7.00 8.38 2.28
C GLN A 57 -6.65 9.86 2.51
N THR A 58 -6.87 10.38 3.72
CA THR A 58 -6.52 11.75 4.13
C THR A 58 -5.17 11.84 4.84
N GLY A 59 -4.49 10.71 5.04
CA GLY A 59 -3.26 10.62 5.82
C GLY A 59 -3.50 10.66 7.34
N THR A 60 -4.72 10.36 7.79
CA THR A 60 -5.07 10.31 9.22
C THR A 60 -4.84 8.91 9.76
N VAL A 61 -4.23 8.81 10.95
CA VAL A 61 -4.01 7.52 11.63
C VAL A 61 -5.33 6.94 12.10
N VAL A 62 -5.66 5.75 11.62
CA VAL A 62 -6.88 5.01 11.97
C VAL A 62 -6.52 3.59 12.44
N PRO A 63 -7.29 2.99 13.37
CA PRO A 63 -7.09 1.59 13.72
C PRO A 63 -7.15 0.71 12.47
N GLN A 64 -6.23 -0.22 12.32
CA GLN A 64 -6.25 -1.19 11.23
C GLN A 64 -7.42 -2.15 11.47
N VAL A 65 -8.56 -1.84 10.85
CA VAL A 65 -9.60 -2.83 10.55
C VAL A 65 -9.10 -3.67 9.38
N ALA A 66 -9.28 -4.99 9.46
CA ALA A 66 -8.69 -5.98 8.56
C ALA A 66 -8.52 -5.48 7.11
N GLU A 67 -7.26 -5.40 6.69
CA GLU A 67 -6.74 -5.13 5.33
C GLU A 67 -7.58 -4.24 4.41
N SER A 68 -7.43 -2.91 4.52
CA SER A 68 -7.79 -1.99 3.44
C SER A 68 -6.56 -1.61 2.62
N PHE A 69 -6.45 -2.12 1.39
CA PHE A 69 -5.53 -1.60 0.38
C PHE A 69 -6.13 -0.33 -0.22
N ALA A 70 -6.03 0.79 0.50
CA ALA A 70 -6.49 2.08 -0.01
C ALA A 70 -5.39 2.71 -0.90
N ASP A 71 -5.79 3.02 -2.14
CA ASP A 71 -5.15 3.95 -3.08
C ASP A 71 -3.95 3.45 -3.91
N LEU A 72 -4.18 2.46 -4.78
CA LEU A 72 -3.29 2.17 -5.92
C LEU A 72 -3.85 2.74 -7.23
N VAL A 73 -2.99 3.41 -8.00
CA VAL A 73 -3.33 4.06 -9.29
C VAL A 73 -3.56 3.00 -10.39
N PRO A 74 -4.65 3.04 -11.18
CA PRO A 74 -5.20 1.87 -11.88
C PRO A 74 -4.56 1.47 -13.22
N GLU A 75 -3.38 1.97 -13.59
CA GLU A 75 -2.83 1.69 -14.93
C GLU A 75 -2.07 0.35 -15.02
N ASP A 76 -1.62 -0.21 -13.90
CA ASP A 76 -0.91 -1.50 -13.83
C ASP A 76 -1.57 -2.52 -12.89
N CYS A 77 -2.87 -2.33 -12.60
CA CYS A 77 -3.64 -3.17 -11.69
C CYS A 77 -4.83 -3.82 -12.43
N VAL A 78 -5.11 -5.10 -12.17
CA VAL A 78 -6.34 -5.75 -12.65
C VAL A 78 -7.36 -5.82 -11.52
N THR A 79 -8.53 -5.22 -11.69
CA THR A 79 -9.69 -5.43 -10.81
C THR A 79 -10.35 -6.78 -11.13
N GLN A 80 -10.59 -7.63 -10.12
CA GLN A 80 -11.39 -8.86 -10.29
C GLN A 80 -12.74 -8.56 -10.98
N GLY A 81 -13.03 -9.27 -12.08
CA GLY A 81 -14.29 -9.13 -12.83
C GLY A 81 -14.15 -8.59 -14.27
N GLN A 82 -12.98 -8.09 -14.68
CA GLN A 82 -12.70 -7.83 -16.09
C GLN A 82 -12.13 -9.07 -16.78
N VAL A 83 -12.78 -9.50 -17.88
CA VAL A 83 -12.22 -10.48 -18.81
C VAL A 83 -11.09 -9.79 -19.57
N VAL A 84 -9.86 -9.96 -19.08
CA VAL A 84 -8.65 -9.56 -19.82
C VAL A 84 -8.39 -10.61 -20.90
N PRO A 85 -8.24 -10.25 -22.18
CA PRO A 85 -7.82 -11.19 -23.22
C PRO A 85 -6.51 -11.87 -22.81
N GLN A 86 -6.59 -13.18 -22.64
CA GLN A 86 -5.54 -14.05 -22.12
C GLN A 86 -4.24 -13.94 -22.94
N ALA A 87 -3.20 -13.33 -22.35
CA ALA A 87 -1.79 -13.55 -22.71
C ALA A 87 -0.75 -13.07 -21.67
N TRP A 88 -1.13 -12.41 -20.55
CA TRP A 88 -0.15 -11.67 -19.72
C TRP A 88 -0.38 -11.94 -18.22
N PRO A 89 0.66 -12.29 -17.43
CA PRO A 89 0.50 -12.40 -15.98
C PRO A 89 0.32 -11.01 -15.38
N SER A 90 -0.81 -10.77 -14.73
CA SER A 90 -1.09 -9.59 -13.91
C SER A 90 -0.01 -9.38 -12.83
N GLY A 91 0.22 -8.14 -12.40
CA GLY A 91 1.12 -7.84 -11.27
C GLY A 91 2.62 -7.74 -11.59
N TRP A 92 3.02 -7.43 -12.83
CA TRP A 92 4.44 -7.30 -13.24
C TRP A 92 4.70 -6.14 -14.20
N LYS A 93 5.79 -5.39 -13.99
CA LYS A 93 6.30 -4.40 -14.95
C LYS A 93 7.35 -5.01 -15.89
N GLU A 94 7.09 -4.99 -17.19
CA GLU A 94 8.11 -5.32 -18.19
C GLU A 94 8.86 -4.07 -18.68
N PHE A 95 10.18 -4.04 -18.48
CA PHE A 95 11.06 -3.04 -19.04
C PHE A 95 11.49 -3.43 -20.46
N LYS A 96 11.24 -2.53 -21.41
CA LYS A 96 11.67 -2.62 -22.81
C LYS A 96 12.51 -1.40 -23.14
N PRO A 97 13.37 -1.43 -24.18
CA PRO A 97 14.06 -0.22 -24.64
C PRO A 97 13.11 0.96 -24.91
N SER A 98 11.89 0.69 -25.39
CA SER A 98 10.84 1.68 -25.64
C SER A 98 10.05 2.10 -24.39
N SER A 99 10.16 1.36 -23.28
CA SER A 99 9.50 1.65 -22.01
C SER A 99 10.45 1.31 -20.84
N PRO A 100 11.54 2.08 -20.68
CA PRO A 100 12.58 1.77 -19.71
C PRO A 100 12.29 2.32 -18.31
N ARG A 101 11.13 2.96 -18.09
CA ARG A 101 10.77 3.63 -16.84
C ARG A 101 9.44 3.14 -16.29
N PHE A 102 9.29 3.26 -14.98
CA PHE A 102 8.08 3.03 -14.21
C PHE A 102 8.05 4.04 -13.07
N SER A 103 6.87 4.60 -12.79
CA SER A 103 6.63 5.51 -11.68
C SER A 103 5.27 5.19 -11.09
N ALA A 104 5.20 5.08 -9.77
CA ALA A 104 3.96 4.89 -9.02
C ALA A 104 3.98 5.77 -7.77
N TYR A 105 2.82 6.16 -7.28
CA TYR A 105 2.67 6.85 -6.02
C TYR A 105 1.35 6.43 -5.36
N ASP A 106 1.32 6.51 -4.05
CA ASP A 106 0.15 6.25 -3.20
C ASP A 106 0.21 7.15 -1.97
N THR A 107 -0.63 6.86 -0.97
CA THR A 107 -0.63 7.59 0.29
C THR A 107 0.65 7.39 1.10
N ASN A 108 1.44 6.34 0.87
CA ASN A 108 2.62 6.04 1.66
C ASN A 108 3.90 6.62 1.06
N GLY A 109 3.92 6.86 -0.26
CA GLY A 109 5.06 7.51 -0.91
C GLY A 109 5.02 7.52 -2.44
N SER A 110 6.20 7.69 -3.01
CA SER A 110 6.44 7.67 -4.45
C SER A 110 7.59 6.74 -4.78
N PHE A 111 7.39 5.87 -5.76
CA PHE A 111 8.35 4.89 -6.24
C PHE A 111 8.67 5.13 -7.71
N ASP A 112 9.96 5.14 -8.04
CA ASP A 112 10.45 5.19 -9.41
C ASP A 112 11.39 4.02 -9.67
N ALA A 113 11.33 3.48 -10.88
CA ALA A 113 12.27 2.51 -11.38
C ALA A 113 12.65 2.79 -12.83
N GLN A 114 13.92 2.54 -13.15
CA GLN A 114 14.45 2.66 -14.50
C GLN A 114 15.37 1.48 -14.80
N SER A 115 15.13 0.81 -15.91
CA SER A 115 16.04 -0.19 -16.45
C SER A 115 16.96 0.43 -17.51
N GLN A 116 18.22 0.04 -17.47
CA GLN A 116 19.21 0.28 -18.51
C GLN A 116 19.95 -1.04 -18.76
N ASN A 117 19.63 -1.73 -19.85
CA ASN A 117 20.15 -3.08 -20.11
C ASN A 117 19.86 -4.01 -18.90
N THR A 118 20.83 -4.81 -18.46
CA THR A 118 20.74 -5.72 -17.31
C THR A 118 20.90 -5.04 -15.94
N SER A 119 20.76 -3.71 -15.89
CA SER A 119 20.73 -2.92 -14.65
C SER A 119 19.35 -2.31 -14.42
N MET A 120 18.95 -2.19 -13.16
CA MET A 120 17.73 -1.51 -12.73
C MET A 120 18.06 -0.60 -11.54
N SER A 121 17.89 0.71 -11.74
CA SER A 121 17.92 1.71 -10.69
C SER A 121 16.51 1.97 -10.17
N TRP A 122 16.38 2.23 -8.88
CA TRP A 122 15.10 2.52 -8.24
C TRP A 122 15.27 3.61 -7.19
N SER A 123 14.16 4.28 -6.88
CA SER A 123 14.09 5.21 -5.77
C SER A 123 12.71 5.19 -5.11
N TYR A 124 12.69 5.49 -3.81
CA TYR A 124 11.49 5.65 -3.02
C TYR A 124 11.58 6.92 -2.18
N LEU A 125 10.51 7.70 -2.16
CA LEU A 125 10.32 8.87 -1.30
C LEU A 125 9.12 8.64 -0.40
N VAL A 126 9.31 8.77 0.92
CA VAL A 126 8.21 8.68 1.90
C VAL A 126 7.26 9.87 1.72
N ALA A 127 5.95 9.63 1.83
CA ALA A 127 4.95 10.67 1.70
C ALA A 127 5.14 11.81 2.71
N PRO A 128 4.93 13.09 2.32
CA PRO A 128 5.19 14.24 3.19
C PRO A 128 4.48 14.23 4.55
N HIS A 129 3.28 13.66 4.66
CA HIS A 129 2.55 13.58 5.94
C HIS A 129 3.14 12.55 6.90
N LEU A 130 3.77 11.48 6.40
CA LEU A 130 4.56 10.55 7.23
C LEU A 130 5.87 11.19 7.68
N VAL A 131 6.49 11.99 6.80
CA VAL A 131 7.68 12.78 7.16
C VAL A 131 7.36 13.82 8.24
N SER A 132 6.20 14.49 8.18
CA SER A 132 5.84 15.55 9.13
C SER A 132 5.61 15.06 10.57
N ILE A 133 5.24 13.79 10.74
CA ILE A 133 5.08 13.14 12.06
C ILE A 133 6.33 12.39 12.50
N SER A 134 7.38 12.32 11.67
CA SER A 134 8.63 11.66 12.04
C SER A 134 9.37 12.43 13.13
N THR A 135 9.99 11.69 14.05
CA THR A 135 10.76 12.28 15.17
C THR A 135 12.26 12.06 15.04
N GLY A 136 12.70 11.33 14.01
CA GLY A 136 14.10 10.98 13.83
C GLY A 136 14.38 10.22 12.54
N GLN A 137 15.64 9.83 12.40
CA GLN A 137 16.10 8.96 11.33
C GLN A 137 15.61 7.53 11.53
N GLY A 138 15.67 6.75 10.46
CA GLY A 138 15.22 5.37 10.42
C GLY A 138 16.12 4.47 9.59
N TRP A 139 15.82 3.18 9.62
CA TRP A 139 16.45 2.17 8.79
C TRP A 139 15.64 1.97 7.50
N PHE A 140 16.33 2.09 6.38
CA PHE A 140 15.77 1.89 5.05
C PHE A 140 16.48 0.71 4.42
N THR A 141 15.75 -0.35 4.11
CA THR A 141 16.30 -1.57 3.50
C THR A 141 15.54 -1.90 2.23
N ALA A 142 16.24 -2.35 1.19
CA ALA A 142 15.63 -2.89 -0.02
C ALA A 142 16.41 -4.09 -0.52
N THR A 143 15.71 -5.12 -0.95
CA THR A 143 16.29 -6.38 -1.41
C THR A 143 15.64 -6.80 -2.72
N ARG A 144 16.45 -7.14 -3.73
CA ARG A 144 15.98 -7.86 -4.92
C ARG A 144 16.15 -9.35 -4.71
N SER A 145 15.09 -10.10 -5.01
CA SER A 145 15.11 -11.56 -5.13
C SER A 145 14.72 -11.96 -6.56
N PRO A 146 15.52 -12.80 -7.24
CA PRO A 146 15.07 -13.45 -8.46
C PRO A 146 13.96 -14.46 -8.14
N ASN A 147 12.89 -14.45 -8.91
CA ASN A 147 11.82 -15.46 -8.85
C ASN A 147 12.16 -16.64 -9.77
N GLY A 148 13.31 -17.28 -9.49
CA GLY A 148 13.85 -18.40 -10.26
C GLY A 148 15.31 -18.71 -9.88
N PRO A 149 15.91 -19.78 -10.44
CA PRO A 149 17.26 -20.24 -10.08
C PRO A 149 18.39 -19.35 -10.62
N THR A 150 18.06 -18.32 -11.40
CA THR A 150 19.04 -17.47 -12.08
C THR A 150 18.86 -16.01 -11.68
N GLY A 151 19.94 -15.39 -11.23
CA GLY A 151 19.97 -13.98 -10.84
C GLY A 151 20.74 -13.76 -9.55
N ASN A 152 21.39 -12.60 -9.44
CA ASN A 152 22.05 -12.22 -8.20
C ASN A 152 21.00 -11.65 -7.22
N HIS A 153 21.19 -11.84 -5.93
CA HIS A 153 20.50 -11.02 -4.94
C HIS A 153 21.20 -9.65 -4.86
N CYS A 154 20.44 -8.59 -4.66
CA CYS A 154 21.01 -7.32 -4.22
C CYS A 154 20.34 -6.92 -2.92
N HIS A 155 21.11 -6.33 -2.02
CA HIS A 155 20.62 -5.80 -0.76
C HIS A 155 21.23 -4.41 -0.58
N TYR A 156 20.38 -3.45 -0.22
CA TYR A 156 20.78 -2.09 0.07
C TYR A 156 20.15 -1.67 1.38
N SER A 157 20.95 -1.04 2.24
CA SER A 157 20.50 -0.69 3.58
C SER A 157 21.19 0.59 4.03
N LYS A 158 20.42 1.53 4.60
CA LYS A 158 20.94 2.84 5.00
C LYS A 158 20.17 3.42 6.18
N TRP A 159 20.89 4.03 7.12
CA TRP A 159 20.33 4.86 8.18
C TRP A 159 20.18 6.31 7.68
N GLN A 160 18.96 6.82 7.62
CA GLN A 160 18.67 8.12 6.99
C GLN A 160 17.34 8.74 7.44
N SER A 161 17.13 10.01 7.07
CA SER A 161 15.87 10.72 7.33
C SER A 161 14.76 10.25 6.39
N PRO A 162 13.48 10.15 6.84
CA PRO A 162 12.34 9.85 5.98
C PRO A 162 12.15 10.81 4.79
N GLY A 163 12.63 12.05 4.90
CA GLY A 163 12.59 13.01 3.77
C GLY A 163 13.66 12.78 2.70
N TYR A 164 14.55 11.80 2.86
CA TYR A 164 15.60 11.48 1.88
C TYR A 164 15.06 10.54 0.79
N TRP A 165 15.42 10.81 -0.47
CA TRP A 165 15.17 9.92 -1.59
C TRP A 165 15.99 8.65 -1.46
N PHE A 166 15.41 7.58 -0.92
CA PHE A 166 16.07 6.28 -0.79
C PHE A 166 16.24 5.65 -2.17
N HIS A 167 17.47 5.49 -2.65
CA HIS A 167 17.70 5.01 -4.00
C HIS A 167 18.93 4.11 -4.07
N SER A 168 18.92 3.20 -5.05
CA SER A 168 20.04 2.34 -5.37
C SER A 168 19.91 1.80 -6.78
N SER A 169 20.85 0.93 -7.17
CA SER A 169 20.77 0.18 -8.41
C SER A 169 21.22 -1.25 -8.20
N CYS A 170 20.55 -2.18 -8.88
CA CYS A 170 20.94 -3.58 -8.91
C CYS A 170 21.36 -3.94 -10.34
N SER A 171 22.50 -4.62 -10.47
CA SER A 171 23.01 -5.10 -11.76
C SER A 171 22.89 -6.63 -11.86
N GLY A 172 23.30 -7.19 -12.99
CA GLY A 172 23.35 -8.64 -13.20
C GLY A 172 21.96 -9.28 -13.35
N HIS A 173 21.00 -8.55 -13.92
CA HIS A 173 19.74 -9.15 -14.36
C HIS A 173 19.96 -10.01 -15.60
N ALA A 174 19.27 -11.12 -15.70
CA ALA A 174 19.10 -11.87 -16.92
C ALA A 174 17.91 -11.29 -17.69
N TYR A 175 18.02 -11.26 -19.03
CA TYR A 175 16.86 -10.95 -19.85
C TYR A 175 15.75 -11.97 -19.66
N SER A 176 14.51 -11.47 -19.68
CA SER A 176 13.28 -12.23 -19.42
C SER A 176 13.18 -12.85 -18.02
N GLY A 177 14.19 -12.66 -17.16
CA GLY A 177 14.17 -13.03 -15.75
C GLY A 177 13.10 -12.25 -14.98
N GLN A 178 12.57 -12.89 -13.94
CA GLN A 178 11.54 -12.33 -13.06
C GLN A 178 12.20 -11.94 -11.74
N TYR A 179 11.94 -10.72 -11.28
CA TYR A 179 12.53 -10.16 -10.08
C TYR A 179 11.46 -9.49 -9.20
N SER A 180 11.56 -9.69 -7.90
CA SER A 180 10.84 -8.91 -6.91
C SER A 180 11.84 -8.03 -6.16
N LEU A 181 11.57 -6.73 -6.10
CA LEU A 181 12.28 -5.78 -5.26
C LEU A 181 11.36 -5.43 -4.09
N ALA A 182 11.75 -5.78 -2.88
CA ALA A 182 10.98 -5.51 -1.68
C ALA A 182 11.75 -4.60 -0.72
N SER A 183 11.05 -3.80 0.04
CA SER A 183 11.64 -2.88 1.01
C SER A 183 10.97 -2.98 2.36
N ASN A 184 11.75 -2.68 3.39
CA ASN A 184 11.28 -2.44 4.74
C ASN A 184 11.94 -1.15 5.24
N ILE A 185 11.11 -0.15 5.53
CA ILE A 185 11.52 1.17 6.00
C ILE A 185 10.91 1.37 7.38
N THR A 186 11.72 1.64 8.38
CA THR A 186 11.26 1.86 9.76
C THR A 186 11.81 3.17 10.30
N PHE A 187 10.96 4.01 10.89
CA PHE A 187 11.39 5.25 11.54
C PHE A 187 10.46 5.64 12.69
N PRO A 188 10.98 6.35 13.69
CA PRO A 188 10.17 6.78 14.84
C PRO A 188 9.25 7.93 14.45
N ILE A 189 8.04 7.91 15.02
CA ILE A 189 6.99 8.92 14.81
C ILE A 189 6.43 9.43 16.12
N LYS A 190 5.67 10.54 16.06
CA LYS A 190 4.86 11.03 17.17
C LYS A 190 3.57 11.66 16.65
N VAL A 191 2.44 11.09 17.05
CA VAL A 191 1.10 11.53 16.63
C VAL A 191 0.30 11.89 17.88
N ASN A 192 -0.22 13.13 17.95
CA ASN A 192 -0.99 13.60 19.12
C ASN A 192 -0.26 13.35 20.46
N ASN A 193 1.04 13.65 20.50
CA ASN A 193 1.94 13.37 21.63
C ASN A 193 2.18 11.90 21.99
N ARG A 194 1.67 10.94 21.22
CA ARG A 194 1.93 9.51 21.39
C ARG A 194 3.13 9.08 20.54
N PRO A 195 4.24 8.61 21.14
CA PRO A 195 5.37 8.06 20.40
C PRO A 195 5.04 6.69 19.81
N GLY A 196 5.69 6.35 18.71
CA GLY A 196 5.57 5.05 18.07
C GLY A 196 6.57 4.87 16.93
N THR A 197 6.36 3.82 16.14
CA THR A 197 7.15 3.49 14.96
C THR A 197 6.24 3.38 13.74
N ALA A 198 6.65 3.98 12.62
CA ALA A 198 6.09 3.71 11.31
C ALA A 198 6.97 2.69 10.58
N GLU A 199 6.33 1.70 9.97
CA GLU A 199 6.92 0.70 9.10
C GLU A 199 6.26 0.81 7.73
N ILE A 200 7.04 1.07 6.69
CA ILE A 200 6.58 1.08 5.30
C ILE A 200 7.20 -0.12 4.59
N ASN A 201 6.36 -1.00 4.09
CA ASN A 201 6.75 -2.10 3.23
C ASN A 201 6.28 -1.81 1.82
N TRP A 202 7.13 -2.03 0.82
CA TRP A 202 6.69 -2.00 -0.58
C TRP A 202 7.32 -3.13 -1.36
N VAL A 203 6.61 -3.56 -2.41
CA VAL A 203 7.05 -4.62 -3.32
C VAL A 203 6.87 -4.13 -4.75
N PHE A 204 7.88 -4.38 -5.58
CA PHE A 204 7.86 -4.11 -7.00
C PHE A 204 8.30 -5.34 -7.79
N ASN A 205 7.41 -5.89 -8.61
CA ASN A 205 7.66 -7.06 -9.44
C ASN A 205 7.91 -6.63 -10.89
N TYR A 206 9.03 -7.07 -11.47
CA TYR A 206 9.42 -6.65 -12.82
C TYR A 206 10.24 -7.68 -13.59
N ARG A 207 10.32 -7.46 -14.90
CA ARG A 207 11.15 -8.20 -15.86
C ARG A 207 11.91 -7.23 -16.74
N ILE A 208 13.15 -7.56 -17.07
CA ILE A 208 13.93 -6.81 -18.07
C ILE A 208 13.93 -7.60 -19.36
N LEU A 209 13.37 -7.04 -20.43
CA LEU A 209 13.38 -7.68 -21.73
C LEU A 209 14.62 -7.28 -22.52
N SER A 210 14.94 -8.08 -23.54
CA SER A 210 16.14 -7.89 -24.36
C SER A 210 16.21 -6.48 -24.96
N TRP A 211 17.40 -5.88 -24.90
CA TRP A 211 17.76 -4.71 -25.68
C TRP A 211 18.41 -5.26 -26.95
N GLY A 212 17.63 -5.26 -28.04
CA GLY A 212 18.09 -5.75 -29.35
C GLY A 212 19.27 -4.97 -29.89
#